data_AF-R1C9A3-F1
#
_entry.id   AF-R1C9A3-F1
#
_cell.length_a   1.000
_cell.length_b   1.000
_cell.length_c   1.000
_cell.angle_alpha   90.00
_cell.angle_beta   90.00
_cell.angle_gamma   90.00
#
_symmetry.space_group_name_H-M   'P 1'
#
loop_
_entity.id
_entity.type
_entity.pdbx_description
1 polymer ?
#
loop_
_entity_poly.entity_id
_entity_poly.type
_entity_poly.pdbx_seq_one_letter_code
_entity_poly.pdbx_strand_id
1 'polypeptide(L)'
;MSALTEAEADRALFYYSSYLMALGHQAGLRQRACLTAALIFRRFYSSRSLEAHDPLLLAPTALLVGSKVEECQAAASALERAMPKLRKDLGDETNPYSAQDMEACEQVLFEAVMFEPEAPVSCDPHAAIARHLALAMGEGDGAAGGSCEGSANVELTATACYLANDICKTALPLSVADDAIGLACVALACRMLRRPLPPPLECPGALLEQVAGAFTQVYRAVADESGLQFGKSCLGLHQRVGASHRAARTRARPAGQRARAR
;
A
#
# COMPACT_ATOMS: atom_id res chain seq x y z
N MET A 1 -2.78 -9.12 -27.51
CA MET A 1 -3.29 -8.90 -26.13
C MET A 1 -3.67 -7.42 -26.08
N SER A 2 -4.90 -7.08 -25.68
CA SER A 2 -5.28 -5.66 -25.55
C SER A 2 -4.52 -5.04 -24.39
N ALA A 3 -3.93 -3.87 -24.61
CA ALA A 3 -3.30 -3.09 -23.55
C ALA A 3 -4.32 -2.83 -22.43
N LEU A 4 -3.87 -2.92 -21.17
CA LEU A 4 -4.69 -2.53 -20.02
C LEU A 4 -5.03 -1.04 -20.15
N THR A 5 -6.28 -0.70 -19.89
CA THR A 5 -6.68 0.71 -19.72
C THR A 5 -6.06 1.28 -18.45
N GLU A 6 -5.91 2.60 -18.37
CA GLU A 6 -5.37 3.29 -17.20
C GLU A 6 -6.19 2.96 -15.92
N ALA A 7 -7.52 2.95 -16.04
CA ALA A 7 -8.40 2.58 -14.93
C ALA A 7 -8.22 1.11 -14.47
N GLU A 8 -8.00 0.17 -15.40
CA GLU A 8 -7.70 -1.22 -15.05
C GLU A 8 -6.33 -1.35 -14.37
N ALA A 9 -5.33 -0.58 -14.83
CA ALA A 9 -4.00 -0.55 -14.23
C ALA A 9 -4.05 0.01 -12.80
N ASP A 10 -4.77 1.11 -12.58
CA ASP A 10 -4.95 1.69 -11.25
C ASP A 10 -5.67 0.77 -10.27
N ARG A 11 -6.72 0.07 -10.74
CA ARG A 11 -7.42 -0.95 -9.95
C ARG A 11 -6.49 -2.10 -9.58
N ALA A 12 -5.70 -2.59 -10.54
CA ALA A 12 -4.73 -3.64 -10.29
C ALA A 12 -3.66 -3.20 -9.28
N LEU A 13 -3.13 -1.98 -9.41
CA LEU A 13 -2.15 -1.44 -8.47
C LEU A 13 -2.74 -1.30 -7.06
N PHE A 14 -3.97 -0.79 -6.93
CA PHE A 14 -4.66 -0.73 -5.65
C PHE A 14 -4.84 -2.12 -5.01
N TYR A 15 -5.21 -3.12 -5.81
CA TYR A 15 -5.32 -4.51 -5.36
C TYR A 15 -3.97 -5.06 -4.86
N TYR A 16 -2.88 -4.87 -5.62
CA TYR A 16 -1.57 -5.34 -5.19
C TYR A 16 -1.01 -4.57 -3.99
N SER A 17 -1.29 -3.27 -3.86
CA SER A 17 -0.99 -2.51 -2.64
C SER A 17 -1.78 -3.05 -1.44
N SER A 18 -3.05 -3.44 -1.63
CA SER A 18 -3.85 -4.08 -0.57
C SER A 18 -3.28 -5.44 -0.17
N TYR A 19 -2.89 -6.25 -1.15
CA TYR A 19 -2.20 -7.53 -0.95
C TYR A 19 -0.88 -7.34 -0.18
N LEU A 20 -0.07 -6.36 -0.59
CA LEU A 20 1.19 -5.99 0.06
C LEU A 20 0.97 -5.64 1.54
N MET A 21 0.00 -4.77 1.83
CA MET A 21 -0.32 -4.36 3.21
C MET A 21 -0.76 -5.55 4.06
N ALA A 22 -1.63 -6.41 3.53
CA ALA A 22 -2.10 -7.62 4.22
C ALA A 22 -0.95 -8.61 4.48
N LEU A 23 -0.08 -8.79 3.48
CA LEU A 23 1.09 -9.67 3.59
C LEU A 23 2.07 -9.17 4.66
N GLY A 24 2.37 -7.87 4.68
CA GLY A 24 3.24 -7.27 5.68
C GLY A 24 2.69 -7.44 7.09
N HIS A 25 1.38 -7.21 7.29
CA HIS A 25 0.74 -7.46 8.59
C HIS A 25 0.82 -8.95 8.99
N GLN A 26 0.56 -9.87 8.06
CA GLN A 26 0.65 -11.30 8.32
C GLN A 26 2.08 -11.77 8.65
N ALA A 27 3.09 -11.12 8.07
CA ALA A 27 4.49 -11.35 8.36
C ALA A 27 4.97 -10.66 9.66
N GLY A 28 4.09 -9.94 10.36
CA GLY A 28 4.42 -9.26 11.62
C GLY A 28 5.18 -7.95 11.45
N LEU A 29 5.12 -7.33 10.28
CA LEU A 29 5.78 -6.05 10.02
C LEU A 29 5.00 -4.88 10.63
N ARG A 30 5.74 -3.83 11.00
CA ARG A 30 5.16 -2.58 11.50
C ARG A 30 4.42 -1.86 10.38
N GLN A 31 3.33 -1.19 10.74
CA GLN A 31 2.49 -0.45 9.79
C GLN A 31 3.30 0.51 8.91
N ARG A 32 4.21 1.28 9.51
CA ARG A 32 5.09 2.22 8.81
C ARG A 32 5.92 1.55 7.70
N ALA A 33 6.49 0.36 7.96
CA ALA A 33 7.21 -0.40 6.95
C ALA A 33 6.31 -0.83 5.79
N CYS A 34 5.07 -1.23 6.08
CA CYS A 34 4.09 -1.59 5.07
C CYS A 34 3.69 -0.38 4.21
N LEU A 35 3.50 0.80 4.81
CA LEU A 35 3.17 2.04 4.08
C LEU A 35 4.32 2.50 3.18
N THR A 36 5.55 2.50 3.70
CA THR A 36 6.74 2.80 2.92
C THR A 36 6.93 1.83 1.76
N ALA A 37 6.68 0.53 1.98
CA ALA A 37 6.69 -0.46 0.91
C ALA A 37 5.59 -0.20 -0.15
N ALA A 38 4.39 0.21 0.26
CA ALA A 38 3.32 0.58 -0.67
C ALA A 38 3.69 1.80 -1.53
N LEU A 39 4.34 2.81 -0.94
CA LEU A 39 4.89 3.98 -1.64
C LEU A 39 5.95 3.55 -2.67
N ILE A 40 6.92 2.74 -2.26
CA ILE A 40 7.99 2.22 -3.13
C ILE A 40 7.39 1.41 -4.29
N PHE A 41 6.42 0.55 -4.02
CA PHE A 41 5.71 -0.23 -5.03
C PHE A 41 4.98 0.67 -6.03
N ARG A 42 4.25 1.68 -5.54
CA ARG A 42 3.53 2.65 -6.39
C ARG A 42 4.49 3.47 -7.25
N ARG A 43 5.63 3.86 -6.69
CA ARG A 43 6.67 4.60 -7.40
C ARG A 43 7.31 3.77 -8.52
N PHE A 44 7.55 2.48 -8.30
CA PHE A 44 8.07 1.62 -9.37
C PHE A 44 7.16 1.63 -10.61
N TYR A 45 5.84 1.56 -10.41
CA TYR A 45 4.85 1.51 -11.48
C TYR A 45 4.32 2.87 -11.95
N SER A 46 4.72 3.99 -11.34
CA SER A 46 4.36 5.31 -11.87
C SER A 46 5.07 5.62 -13.19
N SER A 47 6.26 5.03 -13.39
CA SER A 47 7.09 5.20 -14.60
C SER A 47 7.23 3.92 -15.43
N ARG A 48 6.59 2.81 -15.02
CA ARG A 48 6.71 1.48 -15.66
C ARG A 48 5.37 0.80 -15.81
N SER A 49 5.23 0.02 -16.88
CA SER A 49 4.03 -0.80 -17.07
C SER A 49 3.97 -1.96 -16.07
N LEU A 50 2.76 -2.49 -15.82
CA LEU A 50 2.54 -3.72 -15.05
C LEU A 50 3.14 -4.98 -15.71
N GLU A 51 3.61 -4.86 -16.96
CA GLU A 51 4.33 -5.92 -17.67
C GLU A 51 5.83 -5.87 -17.44
N ALA A 52 6.37 -4.77 -16.90
CA ALA A 52 7.80 -4.62 -16.65
C ALA A 52 8.29 -5.69 -15.66
N HIS A 53 7.60 -5.83 -14.52
CA HIS A 53 7.85 -6.85 -13.49
C HIS A 53 6.53 -7.41 -12.96
N ASP A 54 6.56 -8.66 -12.45
CA ASP A 54 5.38 -9.27 -11.88
C ASP A 54 5.05 -8.61 -10.53
N PRO A 55 3.87 -7.96 -10.38
CA PRO A 55 3.48 -7.34 -9.12
C PRO A 55 3.44 -8.31 -7.93
N LEU A 56 3.23 -9.61 -8.17
CA LEU A 56 3.25 -10.63 -7.11
C LEU A 56 4.64 -10.89 -6.54
N LEU A 57 5.68 -10.69 -7.34
CA LEU A 57 7.07 -10.74 -6.87
C LEU A 57 7.47 -9.39 -6.29
N LEU A 58 7.10 -8.31 -6.98
CA LEU A 58 7.51 -6.97 -6.59
C LEU A 58 6.89 -6.50 -5.26
N ALA A 59 5.64 -6.88 -4.97
CA ALA A 59 4.97 -6.52 -3.73
C ALA A 59 5.69 -7.01 -2.46
N PRO A 60 6.04 -8.30 -2.32
CA PRO A 60 6.83 -8.76 -1.18
C PRO A 60 8.27 -8.24 -1.22
N THR A 61 8.90 -8.07 -2.39
CA THR A 61 10.22 -7.43 -2.45
C THR A 61 10.18 -5.98 -1.96
N ALA A 62 9.12 -5.22 -2.27
CA ALA A 62 8.94 -3.86 -1.75
C ALA A 62 8.81 -3.86 -0.22
N LEU A 63 8.23 -4.89 0.40
CA LEU A 63 8.23 -5.04 1.87
C LEU A 63 9.64 -5.25 2.44
N LEU A 64 10.50 -6.01 1.75
CA LEU A 64 11.91 -6.14 2.14
C LEU A 64 12.61 -4.79 2.12
N VAL A 65 12.51 -4.07 1.00
CA VAL A 65 13.14 -2.75 0.84
C VAL A 65 12.58 -1.75 1.85
N GLY A 66 11.25 -1.65 1.98
CA GLY A 66 10.60 -0.76 2.92
C GLY A 66 10.99 -1.08 4.38
N SER A 67 11.11 -2.35 4.74
CA SER A 67 11.58 -2.73 6.08
C SER A 67 13.03 -2.32 6.35
N LYS A 68 13.89 -2.29 5.32
CA LYS A 68 15.27 -1.80 5.42
C LYS A 68 15.30 -0.29 5.56
N VAL A 69 14.51 0.44 4.76
CA VAL A 69 14.37 1.90 4.86
C VAL A 69 13.89 2.32 6.24
N GLU A 70 12.94 1.57 6.82
CA GLU A 70 12.39 1.84 8.15
C GLU A 70 13.18 1.19 9.30
N GLU A 71 14.40 0.71 9.04
CA GLU A 71 15.30 0.12 10.05
C GLU A 71 14.66 -1.02 10.88
N CYS A 72 13.73 -1.77 10.28
CA CYS A 72 12.99 -2.86 10.90
C CYS A 72 13.01 -4.12 10.01
N GLN A 73 14.24 -4.51 9.63
CA GLN A 73 14.52 -5.52 8.62
C GLN A 73 13.66 -6.78 8.73
N ALA A 74 12.93 -7.05 7.65
CA ALA A 74 12.15 -8.27 7.45
C ALA A 74 13.03 -9.38 6.87
N ALA A 75 12.78 -10.63 7.29
CA ALA A 75 13.37 -11.80 6.64
C ALA A 75 12.54 -12.22 5.42
N ALA A 76 13.16 -12.41 4.25
CA ALA A 76 12.48 -12.89 3.04
C ALA A 76 11.73 -14.22 3.28
N SER A 77 12.30 -15.11 4.09
CA SER A 77 11.67 -16.36 4.51
C SER A 77 10.40 -16.19 5.36
N ALA A 78 10.23 -15.05 6.05
CA ALA A 78 8.99 -14.74 6.76
C ALA A 78 7.87 -14.37 5.77
N LEU A 79 8.19 -13.56 4.74
CA LEU A 79 7.26 -13.22 3.67
C LEU A 79 6.87 -14.46 2.86
N GLU A 80 7.85 -15.28 2.46
CA GLU A 80 7.60 -16.52 1.71
C GLU A 80 6.63 -17.45 2.44
N ARG A 81 6.76 -17.59 3.77
CA ARG A 81 5.84 -18.39 4.61
C ARG A 81 4.46 -17.76 4.75
N ALA A 82 4.33 -16.44 4.65
CA ALA A 82 3.06 -15.75 4.78
C ALA A 82 2.23 -15.77 3.48
N MET A 83 2.88 -15.77 2.31
CA MET A 83 2.22 -15.69 1.01
C MET A 83 1.16 -16.79 0.75
N PRO A 84 1.39 -18.09 1.04
CA PRO A 84 0.42 -19.15 0.70
C PRO A 84 -0.94 -18.96 1.35
N LYS A 85 -0.98 -18.57 2.63
CA LYS A 85 -2.24 -18.36 3.35
C LYS A 85 -3.06 -17.24 2.72
N LEU A 86 -2.43 -16.11 2.43
CA LEU A 86 -3.12 -14.96 1.84
C LEU A 86 -3.59 -15.25 0.41
N ARG A 87 -2.82 -16.03 -0.36
CA ARG A 87 -3.20 -16.40 -1.74
C ARG A 87 -4.31 -17.46 -1.77
N LYS A 88 -4.31 -18.38 -0.81
CA LYS A 88 -5.41 -19.32 -0.59
C LYS A 88 -6.74 -18.59 -0.38
N ASP A 89 -6.75 -17.55 0.45
CA ASP A 89 -7.95 -16.73 0.69
C ASP A 89 -8.44 -16.02 -0.59
N LEU A 90 -7.55 -15.85 -1.58
CA LEU A 90 -7.83 -15.27 -2.90
C LEU A 90 -8.17 -16.32 -3.97
N GLY A 91 -8.21 -17.62 -3.62
CA GLY A 91 -8.54 -18.71 -4.53
C GLY A 91 -7.38 -19.20 -5.41
N ASP A 92 -6.13 -18.84 -5.08
CA ASP A 92 -4.92 -19.29 -5.78
C ASP A 92 -3.94 -19.91 -4.77
N GLU A 93 -3.84 -21.24 -4.74
CA GLU A 93 -3.00 -21.95 -3.77
C GLU A 93 -1.50 -21.93 -4.12
N THR A 94 -1.11 -21.44 -5.30
CA THR A 94 0.29 -21.57 -5.77
C THR A 94 1.06 -20.29 -5.50
N ASN A 95 2.08 -20.30 -4.64
CA ASN A 95 3.07 -19.22 -4.58
C ASN A 95 4.21 -19.52 -5.57
N PRO A 96 4.40 -18.74 -6.65
CA PRO A 96 5.40 -19.03 -7.67
C PRO A 96 6.78 -18.44 -7.37
N TYR A 97 6.96 -17.77 -6.23
CA TYR A 97 8.19 -17.03 -5.87
C TYR A 97 8.73 -17.45 -4.50
N SER A 98 10.02 -17.69 -4.45
CA SER A 98 10.79 -18.03 -3.24
C SER A 98 11.46 -16.79 -2.63
N ALA A 99 12.01 -16.92 -1.43
CA ALA A 99 12.87 -15.89 -0.83
C ALA A 99 14.02 -15.47 -1.75
N GLN A 100 14.63 -16.42 -2.46
CA GLN A 100 15.72 -16.14 -3.39
C GLN A 100 15.27 -15.28 -4.58
N ASP A 101 14.04 -15.50 -5.08
CA ASP A 101 13.48 -14.66 -6.14
C ASP A 101 13.27 -13.22 -5.64
N MET A 102 12.80 -13.07 -4.39
CA MET A 102 12.59 -11.75 -3.77
C MET A 102 13.91 -10.98 -3.60
N GLU A 103 14.95 -11.65 -3.11
CA GLU A 103 16.29 -11.09 -2.92
C GLU A 103 16.92 -10.71 -4.26
N ALA A 104 16.76 -11.52 -5.31
CA ALA A 104 17.24 -11.17 -6.64
C ALA A 104 16.50 -9.96 -7.25
N CYS A 105 15.19 -9.85 -6.98
CA CYS A 105 14.37 -8.75 -7.45
C CYS A 105 14.67 -7.42 -6.72
N GLU A 106 15.24 -7.50 -5.51
CA GLU A 106 15.54 -6.34 -4.67
C GLU A 106 16.42 -5.32 -5.40
N GLN A 107 17.45 -5.77 -6.11
CA GLN A 107 18.35 -4.88 -6.84
C GLN A 107 17.59 -4.03 -7.87
N VAL A 108 16.59 -4.60 -8.55
CA VAL A 108 15.82 -3.87 -9.56
C VAL A 108 14.98 -2.77 -8.92
N LEU A 109 14.41 -3.04 -7.74
CA LEU A 109 13.67 -2.05 -6.97
C LEU A 109 14.58 -0.91 -6.50
N PHE A 110 15.78 -1.23 -6.00
CA PHE A 110 16.76 -0.24 -5.60
C PHE A 110 17.17 0.67 -6.76
N GLU A 111 17.51 0.11 -7.92
CA GLU A 111 17.87 0.87 -9.12
C GLU A 111 16.71 1.75 -9.61
N ALA A 112 15.49 1.24 -9.53
CA ALA A 112 14.30 1.91 -10.02
C ALA A 112 13.82 3.07 -9.13
N VAL A 113 14.08 2.99 -7.82
CA VAL A 113 13.42 3.86 -6.82
C VAL A 113 14.41 4.70 -6.02
N MET A 114 15.66 4.27 -5.79
CA MET A 114 16.55 5.01 -4.89
C MET A 114 17.32 6.16 -5.56
N PHE A 115 17.25 6.28 -6.88
CA PHE A 115 18.04 7.27 -7.64
C PHE A 115 17.25 8.47 -8.17
N GLU A 116 15.93 8.58 -7.93
CA GLU A 116 15.22 9.83 -8.24
C GLU A 116 15.18 10.71 -6.97
N PRO A 117 15.89 11.86 -6.96
CA PRO A 117 16.21 12.60 -5.74
C PRO A 117 15.04 13.37 -5.11
N GLU A 118 13.93 13.56 -5.84
CA GLU A 118 12.81 14.41 -5.42
C GLU A 118 11.64 13.63 -4.80
N ALA A 119 11.64 12.30 -4.92
CA ALA A 119 10.52 11.48 -4.49
C ALA A 119 10.72 10.94 -3.06
N PRO A 120 9.64 10.87 -2.26
CA PRO A 120 9.71 10.41 -0.88
C PRO A 120 10.22 8.98 -0.81
N VAL A 121 11.08 8.72 0.18
CA VAL A 121 11.68 7.41 0.44
C VAL A 121 10.96 6.68 1.57
N SER A 122 10.24 7.41 2.43
CA SER A 122 9.50 6.92 3.59
C SER A 122 8.07 7.49 3.58
N CYS A 123 7.12 6.77 4.19
CA CYS A 123 5.73 7.16 4.32
C CYS A 123 5.23 6.92 5.75
N ASP A 124 4.92 7.99 6.47
CA ASP A 124 4.41 7.97 7.84
C ASP A 124 3.29 9.01 8.10
N PRO A 125 2.14 8.90 7.42
CA PRO A 125 0.97 9.76 7.70
C PRO A 125 0.40 9.53 9.10
N HIS A 126 0.71 8.41 9.77
CA HIS A 126 0.29 8.17 11.16
C HIS A 126 1.00 9.11 12.12
N ALA A 127 2.32 9.32 11.94
CA ALA A 127 3.04 10.33 12.72
C ALA A 127 2.50 11.75 12.45
N ALA A 128 2.10 12.07 11.21
CA ALA A 128 1.44 13.34 10.90
C ALA A 128 0.09 13.48 11.62
N ILE A 129 -0.76 12.45 11.60
CA ILE A 129 -2.04 12.43 12.34
C ILE A 129 -1.80 12.66 13.84
N ALA A 130 -0.86 11.93 14.43
CA ALA A 130 -0.53 12.06 15.85
C ALA A 130 -0.07 13.48 16.19
N ARG A 131 0.79 14.10 15.36
CA ARG A 131 1.23 15.50 15.55
C ARG A 131 0.07 16.49 15.46
N HIS A 132 -0.80 16.38 14.45
CA HIS A 132 -1.95 17.28 14.30
C HIS A 132 -2.92 17.18 15.47
N LEU A 133 -3.20 15.96 15.94
CA LEU A 133 -4.06 15.76 17.09
C LEU A 133 -3.41 16.25 18.39
N ALA A 134 -2.11 16.05 18.59
CA ALA A 134 -1.38 16.58 19.75
C ALA A 134 -1.41 18.13 19.78
N LEU A 135 -1.24 18.77 18.62
CA LEU A 135 -1.36 20.23 18.49
C LEU A 135 -2.76 20.73 18.83
N ALA A 136 -3.80 20.00 18.41
CA ALA A 136 -5.19 20.36 18.68
C ALA A 136 -5.60 20.15 20.14
N MET A 137 -4.99 19.16 20.80
CA MET A 137 -5.26 18.81 22.20
C MET A 137 -4.50 19.70 23.19
N GLY A 138 -3.51 20.47 22.73
CA GLY A 138 -2.70 21.34 23.56
C GLY A 138 -2.03 20.57 24.69
N GLU A 139 -1.00 19.78 24.38
CA GLU A 139 -0.05 19.28 25.40
C GLU A 139 0.70 20.47 26.04
N GLY A 140 0.00 21.21 26.89
CA GLY A 140 0.54 21.95 28.00
C GLY A 140 0.43 21.09 29.25
N ASP A 141 1.48 21.09 30.07
CA ASP A 141 1.54 20.48 31.38
C ASP A 141 0.23 20.60 32.17
N GLY A 142 -0.37 19.44 32.48
CA GLY A 142 -1.26 19.23 33.62
C GLY A 142 -2.64 19.90 33.60
N ALA A 143 -3.69 19.12 33.32
CA ALA A 143 -4.94 19.18 34.08
C ALA A 143 -5.78 17.92 33.85
N ALA A 144 -6.16 17.29 34.95
CA ALA A 144 -7.08 16.17 34.97
C ALA A 144 -8.50 16.59 34.58
N GLY A 145 -9.14 15.83 33.67
CA GLY A 145 -10.58 15.93 33.45
C GLY A 145 -11.06 15.13 32.23
N GLY A 146 -11.98 14.17 32.44
CA GLY A 146 -12.86 13.65 31.39
C GLY A 146 -12.54 12.26 30.83
N SER A 147 -13.08 11.21 31.45
CA SER A 147 -13.01 9.81 30.96
C SER A 147 -13.71 9.57 29.61
N CYS A 148 -14.54 10.51 29.12
CA CYS A 148 -15.22 10.40 27.83
C CYS A 148 -14.44 11.00 26.65
N GLU A 149 -13.62 12.04 26.87
CA GLU A 149 -12.83 12.68 25.81
C GLU A 149 -11.71 11.77 25.29
N GLY A 150 -11.15 10.94 26.19
CA GLY A 150 -10.20 9.90 25.82
C GLY A 150 -10.77 8.91 24.79
N SER A 151 -12.03 8.50 24.93
CA SER A 151 -12.67 7.56 23.99
C SER A 151 -12.96 8.20 22.62
N ALA A 152 -13.45 9.43 22.60
CA ALA A 152 -13.77 10.14 21.35
C ALA A 152 -12.51 10.45 20.52
N ASN A 153 -11.39 10.71 21.18
CA ASN A 153 -10.12 10.97 20.51
C ASN A 153 -9.45 9.69 20.02
N VAL A 154 -9.64 8.57 20.73
CA VAL A 154 -9.25 7.23 20.24
C VAL A 154 -10.03 6.88 18.97
N GLU A 155 -11.34 7.12 18.93
CA GLU A 155 -12.17 6.87 17.74
C GLU A 155 -11.76 7.74 16.54
N LEU A 156 -11.51 9.05 16.78
CA LEU A 156 -11.04 9.97 15.74
C LEU A 156 -9.68 9.54 15.19
N THR A 157 -8.74 9.23 16.08
CA THR A 157 -7.39 8.76 15.70
C THR A 157 -7.50 7.48 14.88
N ALA A 158 -8.23 6.48 15.37
CA ALA A 158 -8.41 5.22 14.65
C ALA A 158 -9.02 5.45 13.26
N THR A 159 -10.07 6.26 13.17
CA THR A 159 -10.73 6.60 11.89
C THR A 159 -9.76 7.27 10.92
N ALA A 160 -9.01 8.28 11.37
CA ALA A 160 -8.02 8.96 10.54
C ALA A 160 -6.89 8.01 10.08
N CYS A 161 -6.42 7.14 10.97
CA CYS A 161 -5.40 6.12 10.67
C CYS A 161 -5.90 5.10 9.63
N TYR A 162 -7.17 4.67 9.71
CA TYR A 162 -7.76 3.79 8.70
C TYR A 162 -7.83 4.48 7.33
N LEU A 163 -8.29 5.73 7.28
CA LEU A 163 -8.30 6.53 6.05
C LEU A 163 -6.90 6.65 5.45
N ALA A 164 -5.90 6.97 6.28
CA ALA A 164 -4.51 7.09 5.82
C ALA A 164 -3.98 5.78 5.20
N ASN A 165 -4.31 4.64 5.81
CA ASN A 165 -3.92 3.33 5.27
C ASN A 165 -4.51 3.07 3.87
N ASP A 166 -5.74 3.50 3.63
CA ASP A 166 -6.37 3.35 2.31
C ASP A 166 -5.82 4.33 1.29
N ILE A 167 -5.57 5.58 1.70
CA ILE A 167 -4.91 6.58 0.86
C ILE A 167 -3.52 6.12 0.42
N CYS A 168 -2.76 5.46 1.30
CA CYS A 168 -1.43 4.97 0.98
C CYS A 168 -1.39 3.82 -0.04
N LYS A 169 -2.54 3.22 -0.36
CA LYS A 169 -2.67 2.25 -1.45
C LYS A 169 -2.87 2.93 -2.82
N THR A 170 -3.09 4.25 -2.83
CA THR A 170 -3.27 5.07 -4.04
C THR A 170 -1.94 5.65 -4.51
N ALA A 171 -1.95 6.37 -5.64
CA ALA A 171 -0.79 7.13 -6.11
C ALA A 171 -0.61 8.47 -5.35
N LEU A 172 -1.55 8.88 -4.50
CA LEU A 172 -1.55 10.19 -3.85
C LEU A 172 -0.27 10.49 -3.05
N PRO A 173 0.31 9.55 -2.27
CA PRO A 173 1.56 9.78 -1.54
C PRO A 173 2.78 10.09 -2.42
N LEU A 174 2.71 9.89 -3.75
CA LEU A 174 3.78 10.30 -4.67
C LEU A 174 3.81 11.81 -4.91
N SER A 175 2.72 12.51 -4.61
CA SER A 175 2.51 13.92 -4.96
C SER A 175 2.12 14.80 -3.78
N VAL A 176 1.69 14.22 -2.66
CA VAL A 176 1.24 14.93 -1.47
C VAL A 176 2.03 14.44 -0.27
N ALA A 177 2.58 15.38 0.51
CA ALA A 177 3.37 15.07 1.69
C ALA A 177 2.51 14.43 2.80
N ASP A 178 3.13 13.57 3.61
CA ASP A 178 2.47 12.89 4.73
C ASP A 178 1.79 13.85 5.72
N ASP A 179 2.38 15.04 5.93
CA ASP A 179 1.80 16.06 6.80
C ASP A 179 0.42 16.52 6.31
N ALA A 180 0.30 16.77 5.00
CA ALA A 180 -0.93 17.16 4.34
C ALA A 180 -1.92 16.00 4.26
N ILE A 181 -1.46 14.78 3.95
CA ILE A 181 -2.30 13.57 3.98
C ILE A 181 -2.88 13.36 5.38
N GLY A 182 -2.06 13.47 6.41
CA GLY A 182 -2.48 13.29 7.80
C GLY A 182 -3.53 14.32 8.22
N LEU A 183 -3.31 15.61 7.93
CA LEU A 183 -4.27 16.68 8.19
C LEU A 183 -5.61 16.43 7.50
N ALA A 184 -5.56 16.06 6.22
CA ALA A 184 -6.75 15.77 5.44
C ALA A 184 -7.51 14.54 5.95
N CYS A 185 -6.79 13.50 6.39
CA CYS A 185 -7.39 12.32 7.01
C CYS A 185 -8.08 12.66 8.33
N VAL A 186 -7.49 13.52 9.17
CA VAL A 186 -8.13 14.03 10.39
C VAL A 186 -9.39 14.83 10.04
N ALA A 187 -9.31 15.76 9.07
CA ALA A 187 -10.46 16.54 8.65
C ALA A 187 -11.59 15.69 8.06
N LEU A 188 -11.25 14.67 7.26
CA LEU A 188 -12.22 13.73 6.69
C LEU A 188 -12.84 12.85 7.79
N ALA A 189 -12.04 12.36 8.74
CA ALA A 189 -12.53 11.60 9.89
C ALA A 189 -13.49 12.43 10.75
N CYS A 190 -13.19 13.70 11.02
CA CYS A 190 -14.10 14.62 11.69
C CYS A 190 -15.44 14.73 10.94
N ARG A 191 -15.42 14.88 9.61
CA ARG A 191 -16.65 14.91 8.79
C ARG A 191 -17.44 13.60 8.88
N MET A 192 -16.77 12.45 8.85
CA MET A 192 -17.42 11.14 8.97
C MET A 192 -18.06 10.94 10.35
N LEU A 193 -17.39 11.37 11.41
CA LEU A 193 -17.86 11.30 12.79
C LEU A 193 -18.82 12.44 13.16
N ARG A 194 -19.15 13.34 12.21
CA ARG A 194 -20.00 14.53 12.40
C ARG A 194 -19.51 15.45 13.53
N ARG A 195 -18.19 15.60 13.62
CA ARG A 195 -17.51 16.48 14.59
C ARG A 195 -16.86 17.67 13.86
N PRO A 196 -16.76 18.84 14.50
CA PRO A 196 -15.95 19.92 13.97
C PRO A 196 -14.46 19.51 13.96
N LEU A 197 -13.70 20.07 13.03
CA LEU A 197 -12.24 19.97 13.05
C LEU A 197 -11.73 20.74 14.28
N PRO A 198 -10.90 20.14 15.15
CA PRO A 198 -10.49 20.80 16.37
C PRO A 198 -9.48 21.93 16.07
N PRO A 199 -9.63 23.12 16.68
CA PRO A 199 -8.66 24.21 16.51
C PRO A 199 -7.29 23.83 17.10
N PRO A 200 -6.17 24.39 16.60
CA PRO A 200 -6.05 25.40 15.55
C PRO A 200 -5.96 24.81 14.14
N LEU A 201 -6.35 23.54 13.95
CA LEU A 201 -6.20 22.88 12.66
C LEU A 201 -7.11 23.52 11.61
N GLU A 202 -6.52 23.84 10.46
CA GLU A 202 -7.22 24.34 9.28
C GLU A 202 -6.81 23.51 8.08
N CYS A 203 -7.77 22.79 7.49
CA CYS A 203 -7.51 21.96 6.31
C CYS A 203 -7.98 22.69 5.04
N PRO A 204 -7.10 22.96 4.07
CA PRO A 204 -7.49 23.56 2.79
C PRO A 204 -8.55 22.72 2.09
N GLY A 205 -9.63 23.36 1.61
CA GLY A 205 -10.73 22.66 0.94
C GLY A 205 -10.28 21.82 -0.26
N ALA A 206 -9.35 22.35 -1.07
CA ALA A 206 -8.79 21.64 -2.23
C ALA A 206 -8.05 20.35 -1.82
N LEU A 207 -7.29 20.38 -0.72
CA LEU A 207 -6.58 19.20 -0.20
C LEU A 207 -7.57 18.15 0.30
N LEU A 208 -8.60 18.58 1.02
CA LEU A 208 -9.65 17.69 1.51
C LEU A 208 -10.41 17.03 0.35
N GLU A 209 -10.74 17.78 -0.70
CA GLU A 209 -11.37 17.26 -1.91
C GLU A 209 -10.47 16.30 -2.67
N GLN A 210 -9.17 16.58 -2.76
CA GLN A 210 -8.20 15.69 -3.40
C GLN A 210 -8.12 14.34 -2.67
N VAL A 211 -8.00 14.35 -1.34
CA VAL A 211 -7.93 13.13 -0.51
C VAL A 211 -9.27 12.40 -0.52
N ALA A 212 -10.38 13.10 -0.37
CA ALA A 212 -11.72 12.50 -0.45
C ALA A 212 -12.00 11.90 -1.83
N GLY A 213 -11.51 12.54 -2.90
CA GLY A 213 -11.59 12.06 -4.27
C GLY A 213 -10.80 10.76 -4.48
N ALA A 214 -9.56 10.71 -4.00
CA ALA A 214 -8.72 9.50 -4.02
C ALA A 214 -9.38 8.37 -3.22
N PHE A 215 -9.90 8.66 -2.02
CA PHE A 215 -10.66 7.70 -1.21
C PHE A 215 -11.91 7.22 -1.94
N THR A 216 -12.68 8.12 -2.54
CA THR A 216 -13.89 7.75 -3.28
C THR A 216 -13.56 6.91 -4.51
N GLN A 217 -12.44 7.15 -5.19
CA GLN A 217 -11.99 6.33 -6.31
C GLN A 217 -11.68 4.90 -5.86
N VAL A 218 -11.03 4.76 -4.69
CA VAL A 218 -10.78 3.47 -4.04
C VAL A 218 -12.09 2.72 -3.80
N TYR A 219 -13.06 3.38 -3.16
CA TYR A 219 -14.30 2.70 -2.77
C TYR A 219 -15.32 2.57 -3.89
N ARG A 220 -15.32 3.44 -4.91
CA ARG A 220 -16.12 3.25 -6.13
C ARG A 220 -15.68 2.02 -6.89
N ALA A 221 -14.37 1.79 -7.02
CA ALA A 221 -13.86 0.56 -7.62
C ALA A 221 -14.35 -0.70 -6.88
N VAL A 222 -14.57 -0.60 -5.56
CA VAL A 222 -15.10 -1.68 -4.71
C VAL A 222 -16.63 -1.70 -4.62
N ALA A 223 -17.33 -0.61 -4.96
CA ALA A 223 -18.78 -0.50 -4.86
C ALA A 223 -19.49 -0.86 -6.18
N ASP A 224 -18.87 -0.56 -7.33
CA ASP A 224 -19.38 -0.93 -8.65
C ASP A 224 -19.36 -2.46 -8.88
N GLU A 225 -18.58 -3.18 -8.07
CA GLU A 225 -18.45 -4.63 -8.11
C GLU A 225 -18.67 -5.16 -6.69
N SER A 226 -19.60 -6.09 -6.46
CA SER A 226 -19.71 -6.73 -5.14
C SER A 226 -18.33 -7.25 -4.70
N GLY A 227 -17.91 -7.16 -3.44
CA GLY A 227 -16.52 -7.47 -3.04
C GLY A 227 -15.98 -8.83 -3.53
N LEU A 228 -16.88 -9.81 -3.70
CA LEU A 228 -16.57 -11.10 -4.33
C LEU A 228 -16.30 -10.99 -5.85
N GLN A 229 -17.02 -10.13 -6.56
CA GLN A 229 -16.77 -9.76 -7.95
C GLN A 229 -15.51 -8.91 -8.10
N PHE A 230 -15.25 -7.95 -7.20
CA PHE A 230 -14.00 -7.18 -7.20
C PHE A 230 -12.78 -8.09 -7.08
N GLY A 231 -12.82 -9.05 -6.16
CA GLY A 231 -11.80 -10.09 -6.03
C GLY A 231 -11.63 -10.91 -7.31
N LYS A 232 -12.73 -11.32 -7.97
CA LYS A 232 -12.67 -12.06 -9.24
C LYS A 232 -12.17 -11.21 -10.42
N SER A 233 -12.53 -9.93 -10.46
CA SER A 233 -12.10 -8.96 -11.47
C SER A 233 -10.60 -8.70 -11.35
N CYS A 234 -10.12 -8.48 -10.12
CA CYS A 234 -8.69 -8.36 -9.81
C CYS A 234 -7.94 -9.67 -10.06
N LEU A 235 -8.53 -10.83 -9.78
CA LEU A 235 -7.94 -12.12 -10.11
C LEU A 235 -7.85 -12.32 -11.63
N GLY A 236 -8.86 -11.88 -12.39
CA GLY A 236 -8.84 -11.89 -13.86
C GLY A 236 -7.77 -10.95 -14.43
N LEU A 237 -7.62 -9.75 -13.87
CA LEU A 237 -6.53 -8.82 -14.18
C LEU A 237 -5.18 -9.44 -13.83
N HIS A 238 -5.07 -10.08 -12.67
CA HIS A 238 -3.88 -10.82 -12.26
C HIS A 238 -3.57 -11.96 -13.25
N GLN A 239 -4.56 -12.74 -13.68
CA GLN A 239 -4.35 -13.81 -14.65
C GLN A 239 -3.87 -13.28 -16.00
N ARG A 240 -4.38 -12.12 -16.45
CA ARG A 240 -3.91 -11.43 -17.67
C ARG A 240 -2.47 -10.97 -17.53
N VAL A 241 -2.13 -10.28 -16.44
CA VAL A 241 -0.76 -9.81 -16.13
C VAL A 241 0.19 -10.99 -15.97
N GLY A 242 -0.20 -12.00 -15.20
CA GLY A 242 0.55 -13.22 -14.95
C GLY A 242 0.71 -14.10 -16.19
N ALA A 243 -0.22 -14.07 -17.15
CA ALA A 243 -0.05 -14.76 -18.43
C ALA A 243 1.09 -14.14 -19.25
N SER A 244 1.21 -12.80 -19.28
CA SER A 244 2.34 -12.11 -19.89
C SER A 244 3.66 -12.52 -19.24
N HIS A 245 3.72 -12.54 -17.90
CA HIS A 245 4.93 -12.92 -17.15
C HIS A 245 5.30 -14.41 -17.30
N ARG A 246 4.33 -15.32 -17.32
CA ARG A 246 4.56 -16.76 -17.60
C ARG A 246 5.03 -17.01 -19.04
N ALA A 247 4.47 -16.28 -20.01
CA ALA A 247 4.94 -16.33 -21.39
C ALA A 247 6.38 -15.80 -21.52
N ALA A 248 6.74 -14.74 -20.78
CA ALA A 248 8.11 -14.24 -20.72
C ALA A 248 9.08 -15.25 -20.08
N ARG A 249 8.71 -15.86 -18.93
CA ARG A 249 9.53 -16.90 -18.25
C ARG A 249 9.75 -18.14 -19.11
N THR A 250 8.74 -18.59 -19.86
CA THR A 250 8.89 -19.74 -20.77
C THR A 250 9.78 -19.43 -21.97
N ARG A 251 9.83 -18.17 -22.43
CA ARG A 251 10.75 -17.70 -23.49
C ARG A 251 12.18 -17.48 -22.98
N ALA A 252 12.35 -17.07 -21.73
CA ALA A 252 13.65 -16.81 -21.10
C ALA A 252 14.37 -18.06 -20.61
N ARG A 253 13.71 -19.23 -20.54
CA ARG A 253 14.37 -20.50 -20.20
C ARG A 253 15.21 -20.95 -21.40
N PRO A 254 16.55 -21.03 -21.28
CA PRO A 254 17.38 -21.61 -22.34
C PRO A 254 16.98 -23.08 -22.55
N ALA A 255 16.96 -23.51 -23.81
CA ALA A 255 16.51 -24.84 -24.25
C ALA A 255 17.26 -26.05 -23.65
N GLY A 256 18.25 -25.82 -22.76
CA GLY A 256 19.14 -26.84 -22.20
C GLY A 256 18.68 -27.54 -20.92
N GLN A 257 17.62 -27.11 -20.24
CA GLN A 257 17.18 -27.71 -18.95
C GLN A 257 15.97 -28.64 -19.06
N ARG A 258 15.74 -29.27 -20.21
CA ARG A 258 14.75 -30.35 -20.37
C ARG A 258 15.31 -31.77 -20.16
N ALA A 259 16.59 -31.93 -19.82
CA ALA A 259 17.19 -33.24 -19.59
C ALA A 259 17.75 -33.36 -18.18
N ARG A 260 16.92 -33.84 -17.24
CA ARG A 260 17.26 -34.76 -16.12
C ARG A 260 16.04 -34.93 -15.22
N ALA A 261 15.13 -35.77 -15.69
CA ALA A 261 14.26 -36.55 -14.84
C ALA A 261 14.33 -37.99 -15.39
N ARG A 262 15.24 -38.77 -14.81
CA ARG A 262 15.19 -40.23 -14.76
C ARG A 262 15.56 -40.61 -13.33
#